data_AF-A0A1B2AFB5-F1
#
_entry.id   AF-A0A1B2AFB5-F1
#
_cell.length_a   1.000
_cell.length_b   1.000
_cell.length_c   1.000
_cell.angle_alpha   90.00
_cell.angle_beta   90.00
_cell.angle_gamma   90.00
#
_symmetry.space_group_name_H-M   'P 1'
#
loop_
_entity.id
_entity.type
_entity.pdbx_description
1 polymer ?
#
loop_
_entity_poly.entity_id
_entity_poly.type
_entity_poly.pdbx_seq_one_letter_code
_entity_poly.pdbx_strand_id
1 'polypeptide(L)'
;MKNLSSALLLGASVLLASCGGGSGESTGPVAVTPAPSPSPSPSPSPTPTPAATYKPVYDFSADFRYALIAAAVERVGTISAGQFVQSSEGRSVDARAVDQFLSWNRASEMIALDYGGAVSSFGPNLLASETVGGRQWRLLQNTPYVDETLTVSATTSTASLVSSESILLVRQARDYDVSDGTGRRVKADRYAIGGATTIAGDLPSSGQVGYRFTAISTSPTRDGAGGFGTTADAVFDFGATNFVLDLPLVQGSTVGGNQPVRINVRLRGTYVPSTGRFEGTAESPDSDYTGTFAGAMFGPRARQIGIVFVIGSPTRQSVVGSLTGLRS
;
A
#
# COMPACT_ATOMS: atom_id res chain seq x y z
N MET A 1 25.78 -22.84 -29.56
CA MET A 1 24.66 -23.38 -30.35
C MET A 1 23.63 -22.27 -30.52
N LYS A 2 23.50 -21.78 -31.74
CA LYS A 2 22.57 -20.71 -32.16
C LYS A 2 21.17 -21.30 -32.27
N ASN A 3 20.11 -20.59 -31.90
CA ASN A 3 18.79 -20.76 -32.52
C ASN A 3 18.03 -19.42 -32.52
N LEU A 4 17.97 -18.84 -33.72
CA LEU A 4 17.03 -17.82 -34.18
C LEU A 4 15.64 -18.47 -34.32
N SER A 5 14.57 -17.72 -34.05
CA SER A 5 13.27 -17.94 -34.70
C SER A 5 12.47 -16.63 -34.71
N SER A 6 12.60 -15.92 -35.83
CA SER A 6 11.70 -14.83 -36.24
C SER A 6 10.42 -15.44 -36.83
N ALA A 7 9.25 -14.95 -36.42
CA ALA A 7 8.01 -15.21 -37.11
C ALA A 7 7.31 -13.88 -37.44
N LEU A 8 7.22 -13.66 -38.74
CA LEU A 8 6.61 -12.58 -39.49
C LEU A 8 5.09 -12.82 -39.53
N LEU A 9 4.25 -11.79 -39.34
CA LEU A 9 2.83 -11.84 -39.72
C LEU A 9 2.36 -10.49 -40.24
N LEU A 10 2.33 -10.41 -41.58
CA LEU A 10 1.61 -9.43 -42.39
C LEU A 10 0.12 -9.79 -42.46
N GLY A 11 -0.72 -8.77 -42.55
CA GLY A 11 -2.07 -8.85 -43.14
C GLY A 11 -3.05 -7.88 -42.47
N ALA A 12 -3.99 -7.23 -43.14
CA ALA A 12 -4.29 -7.07 -44.55
C ALA A 12 -5.22 -5.85 -44.66
N SER A 13 -5.10 -5.09 -45.75
CA SER A 13 -5.95 -3.96 -46.10
C SER A 13 -7.35 -4.42 -46.55
N VAL A 14 -8.42 -3.75 -46.12
CA VAL A 14 -9.76 -3.86 -46.73
C VAL A 14 -10.26 -2.48 -47.12
N LEU A 15 -10.74 -2.44 -48.36
CA LEU A 15 -11.13 -1.30 -49.19
C LEU A 15 -12.67 -1.25 -49.36
N LEU A 16 -13.21 -0.04 -49.55
CA LEU A 16 -14.37 0.35 -50.39
C LEU A 16 -15.80 -0.21 -50.12
N ALA A 17 -16.77 0.72 -49.93
CA ALA A 17 -18.13 0.75 -50.53
C ALA A 17 -18.81 2.08 -50.10
N SER A 18 -18.96 3.12 -50.93
CA SER A 18 -19.74 3.32 -52.18
C SER A 18 -21.25 3.55 -51.99
N CYS A 19 -21.69 4.70 -52.52
CA CYS A 19 -22.92 4.96 -53.27
C CYS A 19 -24.29 4.91 -52.56
N GLY A 20 -25.08 5.97 -52.79
CA GLY A 20 -26.51 6.00 -52.47
C GLY A 20 -27.16 7.34 -52.72
N GLY A 21 -27.07 7.84 -53.96
CA GLY A 21 -27.81 9.02 -54.42
C GLY A 21 -29.28 8.70 -54.71
N GLY A 22 -30.16 9.65 -54.36
CA GLY A 22 -31.59 9.60 -54.67
C GLY A 22 -32.10 11.00 -54.98
N SER A 23 -32.30 11.27 -56.28
CA SER A 23 -32.94 12.46 -56.83
C SER A 23 -34.46 12.21 -56.89
N GLY A 24 -35.24 12.94 -56.09
CA GLY A 24 -36.70 12.87 -56.05
C GLY A 24 -37.33 14.24 -56.31
N GLU A 25 -38.37 14.24 -57.13
CA GLU A 25 -39.08 15.35 -57.76
C GLU A 25 -39.43 16.56 -56.89
N SER A 26 -39.22 17.74 -57.49
CA SER A 26 -39.70 19.04 -57.05
C SER A 26 -41.20 19.19 -57.35
N THR A 27 -42.04 18.93 -56.35
CA THR A 27 -43.40 19.47 -56.28
C THR A 27 -43.36 20.77 -55.47
N GLY A 28 -43.98 21.82 -56.02
CA GLY A 28 -43.89 23.20 -55.51
C GLY A 28 -44.24 23.37 -54.03
N PRO A 29 -43.64 24.37 -53.36
CA PRO A 29 -43.76 24.54 -51.92
C PRO A 29 -45.17 25.00 -51.56
N VAL A 30 -46.00 24.09 -51.05
CA VAL A 30 -47.10 24.48 -50.17
C VAL A 30 -46.45 24.94 -48.87
N ALA A 31 -46.51 26.24 -48.61
CA ALA A 31 -46.01 26.83 -47.36
C ALA A 31 -46.91 26.36 -46.20
N VAL A 32 -46.66 25.15 -45.70
CA VAL A 32 -47.22 24.66 -44.45
C VAL A 32 -46.42 25.33 -43.35
N THR A 33 -47.01 26.34 -42.70
CA THR A 33 -46.46 26.91 -41.47
C THR A 33 -46.35 25.76 -40.46
N PRO A 34 -45.14 25.34 -40.06
CA PRO A 34 -44.98 24.23 -39.14
C PRO A 34 -45.69 24.59 -37.83
N ALA A 35 -46.52 23.68 -37.33
CA ALA A 35 -47.04 23.80 -35.98
C ALA A 35 -45.84 24.00 -35.04
N PRO A 36 -45.92 24.93 -34.06
CA PRO A 36 -44.80 25.22 -33.17
C PRO A 36 -44.34 23.91 -32.54
N SER A 37 -43.08 23.54 -32.77
CA SER A 37 -42.46 22.38 -32.14
C SER A 37 -42.68 22.50 -30.64
N PRO A 38 -43.21 21.47 -29.96
CA PRO A 38 -43.38 21.51 -28.53
C PRO A 38 -42.04 21.87 -27.90
N SER A 39 -42.05 22.90 -27.04
CA SER A 39 -40.87 23.30 -26.28
C SER A 39 -40.29 22.06 -25.62
N PRO A 40 -38.99 21.75 -25.79
CA PRO A 40 -38.40 20.58 -25.17
C PRO A 40 -38.69 20.64 -23.68
N SER A 41 -39.35 19.59 -23.18
CA SER A 41 -39.59 19.42 -21.75
C SER A 41 -38.24 19.59 -21.03
N PRO A 42 -38.15 20.41 -19.98
CA PRO A 42 -36.90 20.60 -19.26
C PRO A 42 -36.35 19.23 -18.88
N SER A 43 -35.13 18.93 -19.32
CA SER A 43 -34.44 17.71 -18.94
C SER A 43 -34.49 17.63 -17.41
N PRO A 44 -34.93 16.51 -16.82
CA PRO A 44 -34.97 16.38 -15.38
C PRO A 44 -33.58 16.71 -14.82
N SER A 45 -33.54 17.59 -13.82
CA SER A 45 -32.31 17.88 -13.10
C SER A 45 -31.77 16.55 -12.57
N PRO A 46 -30.49 16.23 -12.80
CA PRO A 46 -29.92 15.00 -12.28
C PRO A 46 -30.10 14.97 -10.76
N THR A 47 -30.62 13.86 -10.24
CA THR A 47 -30.70 13.63 -8.80
C THR A 47 -29.28 13.64 -8.25
N PRO A 48 -28.99 14.41 -7.18
CA PRO A 48 -27.66 14.43 -6.59
C PRO A 48 -27.27 13.01 -6.17
N THR A 49 -26.10 12.56 -6.62
CA THR A 49 -25.54 11.29 -6.14
C THR A 49 -25.16 11.46 -4.67
N PRO A 50 -25.56 10.54 -3.77
CA PRO A 50 -25.16 10.61 -2.37
C PRO A 50 -23.64 10.74 -2.23
N ALA A 51 -23.18 11.68 -1.40
CA ALA A 51 -21.77 11.81 -1.11
C ALA A 51 -21.28 10.61 -0.30
N ALA A 52 -20.10 10.09 -0.65
CA ALA A 52 -19.47 9.01 0.11
C ALA A 52 -19.10 9.48 1.53
N THR A 53 -19.43 8.67 2.53
CA THR A 53 -19.08 8.93 3.92
C THR A 53 -17.84 8.13 4.31
N TYR A 54 -16.76 8.82 4.64
CA TYR A 54 -15.52 8.22 5.15
C TYR A 54 -15.49 8.35 6.66
N LYS A 55 -15.41 7.20 7.36
CA LYS A 55 -15.21 7.21 8.81
C LYS A 55 -13.71 7.41 9.11
N PRO A 56 -13.35 8.18 10.16
CA PRO A 56 -11.99 8.21 10.67
C PRO A 56 -11.54 6.79 10.99
N VAL A 57 -10.37 6.40 10.49
CA VAL A 57 -9.92 5.01 10.64
C VAL A 57 -9.44 4.68 12.04
N TYR A 58 -9.09 5.71 12.80
CA TYR A 58 -8.62 5.61 14.18
C TYR A 58 -9.75 6.02 15.14
N ASP A 59 -10.88 5.34 15.05
CA ASP A 59 -12.01 5.52 15.96
C ASP A 59 -12.31 4.20 16.69
N PHE A 60 -11.79 4.09 17.90
CA PHE A 60 -12.00 2.92 18.77
C PHE A 60 -13.35 3.00 19.52
N SER A 61 -14.18 4.02 19.28
CA SER A 61 -15.51 4.14 19.90
C SER A 61 -16.56 3.22 19.28
N ALA A 62 -16.28 2.66 18.10
CA ALA A 62 -17.15 1.73 17.38
C ALA A 62 -16.36 0.54 16.83
N ASP A 63 -17.06 -0.55 16.49
CA ASP A 63 -16.45 -1.68 15.80
C ASP A 63 -15.91 -1.26 14.43
N PHE A 64 -14.75 -1.81 14.06
CA PHE A 64 -14.23 -1.66 12.71
C PHE A 64 -13.58 -2.94 12.20
N ARG A 65 -13.53 -3.07 10.88
CA ARG A 65 -12.76 -4.10 10.18
C ARG A 65 -12.21 -3.52 8.89
N TYR A 66 -10.89 -3.56 8.72
CA TYR A 66 -10.20 -3.08 7.53
C TYR A 66 -9.47 -4.21 6.84
N ALA A 67 -9.60 -4.29 5.52
CA ALA A 67 -8.68 -5.08 4.71
C ALA A 67 -7.29 -4.44 4.74
N LEU A 68 -6.27 -5.29 4.77
CA LEU A 68 -4.88 -4.86 4.83
C LEU A 68 -4.13 -5.19 3.54
N ILE A 69 -3.14 -4.37 3.21
CA ILE A 69 -2.07 -4.70 2.26
C ILE A 69 -0.82 -4.86 3.10
N ALA A 70 -0.11 -5.97 2.96
CA ALA A 70 0.95 -6.30 3.88
C ALA A 70 2.20 -6.83 3.19
N ALA A 71 3.30 -6.68 3.92
CA ALA A 71 4.63 -7.07 3.54
C ALA A 71 5.32 -7.67 4.78
N ALA A 72 6.20 -8.65 4.58
CA ALA A 72 6.95 -9.24 5.68
C ALA A 72 8.36 -9.66 5.29
N VAL A 73 9.23 -9.63 6.28
CA VAL A 73 10.54 -10.24 6.21
C VAL A 73 10.67 -11.19 7.39
N GLU A 74 11.01 -12.43 7.10
CA GLU A 74 11.37 -13.43 8.10
C GLU A 74 12.89 -13.59 8.13
N ARG A 75 13.44 -13.54 9.34
CA ARG A 75 14.87 -13.60 9.58
C ARG A 75 15.13 -14.80 10.46
N VAL A 76 16.00 -15.68 10.00
CA VAL A 76 16.43 -16.84 10.77
C VAL A 76 17.67 -16.44 11.56
N GLY A 77 17.80 -16.94 12.78
CA GLY A 77 18.96 -16.69 13.63
C GLY A 77 19.03 -17.62 14.82
N THR A 78 19.98 -17.37 15.70
CA THR A 78 20.12 -18.03 17.00
C THR A 78 20.11 -16.97 18.10
N ILE A 79 19.87 -17.39 19.35
CA ILE A 79 20.11 -16.50 20.49
C ILE A 79 21.50 -16.75 21.05
N SER A 80 22.29 -15.69 21.13
CA SER A 80 23.58 -15.69 21.83
C SER A 80 23.56 -14.57 22.87
N ALA A 81 23.87 -14.90 24.14
CA ALA A 81 23.86 -13.96 25.25
C ALA A 81 22.55 -13.14 25.39
N GLY A 82 21.39 -13.75 25.10
CA GLY A 82 20.09 -13.08 25.15
C GLY A 82 19.79 -12.16 23.96
N GLN A 83 20.67 -12.09 22.96
CA GLN A 83 20.46 -11.31 21.74
C GLN A 83 20.23 -12.22 20.53
N PHE A 84 19.33 -11.79 19.64
CA PHE A 84 19.12 -12.45 18.36
C PHE A 84 20.29 -12.16 17.42
N VAL A 85 21.00 -13.22 17.04
CA VAL A 85 22.09 -13.20 16.07
C VAL A 85 21.57 -13.80 14.78
N GLN A 86 21.39 -12.94 13.77
CA GLN A 86 20.83 -13.37 12.49
C GLN A 86 21.81 -14.26 11.71
N SER A 87 21.33 -15.39 11.19
CA SER A 87 22.06 -16.15 10.17
C SER A 87 21.92 -15.47 8.80
N SER A 88 22.79 -15.78 7.84
CA SER A 88 22.76 -15.14 6.50
C SER A 88 21.48 -15.40 5.69
N GLU A 89 20.60 -16.29 6.16
CA GLU A 89 19.34 -16.65 5.49
C GLU A 89 18.17 -15.80 6.02
N GLY A 90 17.92 -14.68 5.34
CA GLY A 90 16.61 -14.01 5.43
C GLY A 90 15.70 -14.51 4.32
N ARG A 91 14.47 -14.90 4.66
CA ARG A 91 13.42 -15.15 3.67
C ARG A 91 12.55 -13.90 3.57
N SER A 92 12.62 -13.23 2.43
CA SER A 92 11.69 -12.16 2.09
C SER A 92 10.34 -12.78 1.71
N VAL A 93 9.24 -12.25 2.25
CA VAL A 93 7.88 -12.59 1.80
C VAL A 93 7.37 -11.40 1.01
N ASP A 94 7.00 -11.63 -0.26
CA ASP A 94 6.57 -10.58 -1.19
C ASP A 94 5.50 -9.66 -0.57
N ALA A 95 5.59 -8.36 -0.88
CA ALA A 95 4.50 -7.44 -0.61
C ALA A 95 3.29 -7.84 -1.45
N ARG A 96 2.19 -8.22 -0.81
CA ARG A 96 0.97 -8.64 -1.51
C ARG A 96 -0.26 -8.06 -0.84
N ALA A 97 -1.25 -7.73 -1.67
CA ALA A 97 -2.62 -7.62 -1.22
C ALA A 97 -3.14 -9.03 -0.90
N VAL A 98 -2.96 -9.47 0.33
CA VAL A 98 -3.56 -10.70 0.85
C VAL A 98 -4.87 -10.36 1.56
N ASP A 99 -5.77 -11.33 1.71
CA ASP A 99 -7.03 -11.23 2.46
C ASP A 99 -6.81 -11.09 3.99
N GLN A 100 -5.88 -10.22 4.35
CA GLN A 100 -5.56 -9.89 5.73
C GLN A 100 -6.53 -8.83 6.23
N PHE A 101 -6.80 -8.86 7.52
CA PHE A 101 -7.65 -7.86 8.14
C PHE A 101 -7.15 -7.45 9.51
N LEU A 102 -7.46 -6.20 9.85
CA LEU A 102 -7.44 -5.70 11.22
C LEU A 102 -8.88 -5.48 11.65
N SER A 103 -9.27 -6.00 12.79
CA SER A 103 -10.60 -5.74 13.37
C SER A 103 -10.50 -5.30 14.82
N TRP A 104 -11.37 -4.39 15.21
CA TRP A 104 -11.59 -3.98 16.59
C TRP A 104 -13.03 -4.27 16.99
N ASN A 105 -13.19 -4.88 18.16
CA ASN A 105 -14.49 -5.09 18.78
C ASN A 105 -14.59 -4.17 20.00
N ARG A 106 -15.49 -3.19 19.93
CA ARG A 106 -15.72 -2.18 20.96
C ARG A 106 -16.17 -2.77 22.29
N ALA A 107 -17.02 -3.79 22.25
CA ALA A 107 -17.62 -4.38 23.44
C ALA A 107 -16.61 -5.15 24.30
N SER A 108 -15.67 -5.85 23.65
CA SER A 108 -14.62 -6.63 24.32
C SER A 108 -13.28 -5.89 24.42
N GLU A 109 -13.15 -4.74 23.75
CA GLU A 109 -11.90 -4.00 23.59
C GLU A 109 -10.76 -4.87 23.04
N MET A 110 -11.13 -5.81 22.15
CA MET A 110 -10.21 -6.74 21.51
C MET A 110 -9.85 -6.24 20.12
N ILE A 111 -8.55 -6.21 19.82
CA ILE A 111 -8.05 -6.06 18.46
C ILE A 111 -7.58 -7.41 17.93
N ALA A 112 -7.94 -7.73 16.70
CA ALA A 112 -7.50 -8.94 16.02
C ALA A 112 -6.83 -8.60 14.70
N LEU A 113 -5.71 -9.26 14.43
CA LEU A 113 -4.92 -9.15 13.20
C LEU A 113 -4.87 -10.55 12.55
N ASP A 114 -5.41 -10.68 11.35
CA ASP A 114 -5.18 -11.83 10.48
C ASP A 114 -4.00 -11.54 9.56
N TYR A 115 -2.96 -12.36 9.67
CA TYR A 115 -1.83 -12.37 8.75
C TYR A 115 -1.68 -13.76 8.14
N GLY A 116 -2.12 -13.93 6.89
CA GLY A 116 -1.95 -15.18 6.14
C GLY A 116 -2.72 -16.37 6.74
N GLY A 117 -3.90 -16.12 7.32
CA GLY A 117 -4.75 -17.12 7.96
C GLY A 117 -4.42 -17.35 9.45
N ALA A 118 -3.32 -16.78 9.95
CA ALA A 118 -3.00 -16.78 11.36
C ALA A 118 -3.60 -15.54 12.03
N VAL A 119 -4.52 -15.76 12.97
CA VAL A 119 -5.17 -14.68 13.72
C VAL A 119 -4.48 -14.50 15.07
N SER A 120 -3.97 -13.29 15.31
CA SER A 120 -3.50 -12.83 16.62
C SER A 120 -4.53 -11.90 17.23
N SER A 121 -4.86 -12.10 18.51
CA SER A 121 -5.84 -11.29 19.24
C SER A 121 -5.20 -10.65 20.47
N PHE A 122 -5.48 -9.38 20.69
CA PHE A 122 -4.93 -8.58 21.79
C PHE A 122 -6.05 -7.90 22.55
N GLY A 123 -6.11 -8.16 23.85
CA GLY A 123 -7.07 -7.54 24.76
C GLY A 123 -6.52 -6.32 25.49
N PRO A 124 -7.36 -5.65 26.29
CA PRO A 124 -6.99 -4.44 27.01
C PRO A 124 -5.86 -4.68 28.03
N ASN A 125 -5.76 -5.88 28.60
CA ASN A 125 -4.68 -6.28 29.51
C ASN A 125 -3.30 -6.40 28.83
N LEU A 126 -3.26 -6.38 27.49
CA LEU A 126 -2.04 -6.43 26.69
C LEU A 126 -1.67 -5.05 26.13
N LEU A 127 -2.43 -4.00 26.44
CA LEU A 127 -2.11 -2.64 26.02
C LEU A 127 -0.84 -2.17 26.75
N ALA A 128 0.23 -1.98 25.99
CA ALA A 128 1.53 -1.57 26.51
C ALA A 128 1.67 -0.05 26.56
N SER A 129 1.15 0.66 25.57
CA SER A 129 1.14 2.13 25.54
C SER A 129 0.03 2.68 24.65
N GLU A 130 -0.40 3.90 24.94
CA GLU A 130 -1.36 4.67 24.14
C GLU A 130 -0.84 6.11 23.99
N THR A 131 -0.96 6.64 22.77
CA THR A 131 -0.51 7.96 22.36
C THR A 131 -1.60 8.65 21.54
N VAL A 132 -1.47 9.95 21.33
CA VAL A 132 -2.36 10.70 20.44
C VAL A 132 -2.20 10.14 19.01
N GLY A 133 -3.17 9.33 18.57
CA GLY A 133 -3.16 8.73 17.24
C GLY A 133 -2.43 7.39 17.13
N GLY A 134 -2.10 6.71 18.24
CA GLY A 134 -1.54 5.36 18.17
C GLY A 134 -1.72 4.56 19.47
N ARG A 135 -1.98 3.25 19.32
CA ARG A 135 -2.04 2.27 20.42
C ARG A 135 -1.04 1.15 20.12
N GLN A 136 -0.35 0.69 21.16
CA GLN A 136 0.57 -0.42 21.08
C GLN A 136 0.16 -1.50 22.08
N TRP A 137 -0.06 -2.70 21.58
CA TRP A 137 -0.26 -3.90 22.37
C TRP A 137 1.01 -4.74 22.35
N ARG A 138 1.30 -5.38 23.47
CA ARG A 138 2.39 -6.32 23.61
C ARG A 138 1.87 -7.60 24.22
N LEU A 139 1.91 -8.66 23.44
CA LEU A 139 1.62 -10.01 23.87
C LEU A 139 2.95 -10.69 24.23
N LEU A 140 3.23 -10.75 25.53
CA LEU A 140 4.25 -11.63 26.08
C LEU A 140 3.57 -12.96 26.38
N GLN A 141 3.78 -13.98 25.55
CA GLN A 141 3.34 -15.32 25.94
C GLN A 141 4.34 -15.88 26.95
N ASN A 142 3.85 -16.44 28.06
CA ASN A 142 4.67 -17.18 29.04
C ASN A 142 5.19 -18.53 28.51
N THR A 143 5.05 -18.78 27.21
CA THR A 143 5.86 -19.80 26.52
C THR A 143 7.24 -19.18 26.29
N PRO A 144 8.35 -19.90 26.50
CA PRO A 144 9.68 -19.27 26.58
C PRO A 144 10.18 -18.53 25.32
N TYR A 145 9.37 -18.45 24.26
CA TYR A 145 9.84 -18.25 22.90
C TYR A 145 8.95 -17.38 22.00
N VAL A 146 7.83 -16.79 22.47
CA VAL A 146 7.01 -15.89 21.63
C VAL A 146 6.84 -14.50 22.25
N ASP A 147 7.55 -13.52 21.70
CA ASP A 147 7.28 -12.08 21.92
C ASP A 147 6.60 -11.54 20.67
N GLU A 148 5.38 -11.03 20.83
CA GLU A 148 4.60 -10.45 19.76
C GLU A 148 4.16 -9.04 20.13
N THR A 149 4.62 -8.07 19.33
CA THR A 149 4.23 -6.66 19.49
C THR A 149 3.38 -6.24 18.31
N LEU A 150 2.20 -5.68 18.60
CA LEU A 150 1.32 -5.05 17.63
C LEU A 150 1.25 -3.56 17.88
N THR A 151 1.62 -2.75 16.89
CA THR A 151 1.42 -1.30 16.90
C THR A 151 0.39 -0.96 15.82
N VAL A 152 -0.67 -0.26 16.22
CA VAL A 152 -1.64 0.34 15.30
C VAL A 152 -1.62 1.84 15.48
N SER A 153 -1.34 2.56 14.39
CA SER A 153 -1.16 4.00 14.44
C SER A 153 -1.79 4.69 13.23
N ALA A 154 -2.41 5.83 13.47
CA ALA A 154 -2.76 6.83 12.46
C ALA A 154 -1.68 7.92 12.32
N THR A 155 -0.49 7.67 12.86
CA THR A 155 0.67 8.56 12.71
C THR A 155 1.94 7.74 12.48
N THR A 156 2.79 8.21 11.58
CA THR A 156 4.08 7.58 11.26
C THR A 156 5.20 8.09 12.17
N SER A 157 5.06 7.96 13.50
CA SER A 157 6.06 8.26 14.54
C SER A 157 6.19 9.71 15.05
N THR A 158 7.00 9.84 16.11
CA THR A 158 6.93 10.74 17.28
C THR A 158 7.21 12.22 17.08
N ALA A 159 7.44 12.72 15.85
CA ALA A 159 7.93 14.10 15.69
C ALA A 159 7.28 14.96 14.61
N SER A 160 6.59 14.44 13.58
CA SER A 160 6.02 15.34 12.57
C SER A 160 5.14 14.70 11.49
N LEU A 161 3.95 15.30 11.35
CA LEU A 161 3.39 15.90 10.13
C LEU A 161 2.30 15.21 9.31
N VAL A 162 1.83 14.01 9.63
CA VAL A 162 0.60 13.54 8.99
C VAL A 162 -0.27 12.79 9.98
N SER A 163 -1.29 13.47 10.53
CA SER A 163 -2.45 12.77 11.08
C SER A 163 -3.15 12.09 9.91
N SER A 164 -3.09 10.77 9.83
CA SER A 164 -3.84 10.05 8.80
C SER A 164 -5.29 9.90 9.23
N GLU A 165 -6.18 10.58 8.53
CA GLU A 165 -7.63 10.45 8.74
C GLU A 165 -8.17 9.13 8.17
N SER A 166 -7.51 8.59 7.15
CA SER A 166 -8.01 7.47 6.33
C SER A 166 -7.05 6.28 6.21
N ILE A 167 -5.84 6.34 6.79
CA ILE A 167 -4.86 5.26 6.80
C ILE A 167 -4.53 4.83 8.24
N LEU A 168 -4.47 3.52 8.45
CA LEU A 168 -3.86 2.86 9.60
C LEU A 168 -2.56 2.20 9.15
N LEU A 169 -1.50 2.52 9.88
CA LEU A 169 -0.26 1.76 9.86
C LEU A 169 -0.34 0.67 10.93
N VAL A 170 -0.10 -0.57 10.51
CA VAL A 170 0.00 -1.73 11.37
C VAL A 170 1.42 -2.27 11.29
N ARG A 171 2.10 -2.32 12.43
CA ARG A 171 3.40 -2.98 12.56
C ARG A 171 3.25 -4.15 13.50
N GLN A 172 3.65 -5.34 13.05
CA GLN A 172 3.71 -6.53 13.88
C GLN A 172 5.13 -7.07 13.85
N ALA A 173 5.74 -7.18 15.03
CA ALA A 173 7.00 -7.88 15.22
C ALA A 173 6.70 -9.15 16.01
N ARG A 174 7.11 -10.30 15.48
CA ARG A 174 6.88 -11.60 16.11
C ARG A 174 8.17 -12.40 16.11
N ASP A 175 8.65 -12.74 17.30
CA ASP A 175 9.74 -13.67 17.49
C ASP A 175 9.15 -15.04 17.84
N TYR A 176 9.63 -16.13 17.23
CA TYR A 176 9.21 -17.49 17.56
C TYR A 176 10.34 -18.51 17.35
N ASP A 177 10.38 -19.55 18.18
CA ASP A 177 11.28 -20.68 18.00
C ASP A 177 10.79 -21.59 16.88
N VAL A 178 11.73 -22.12 16.09
CA VAL A 178 11.45 -23.21 15.17
C VAL A 178 11.67 -24.51 15.93
N SER A 179 10.67 -25.38 15.97
CA SER A 179 10.73 -26.68 16.66
C SER A 179 11.56 -27.72 15.89
N ASP A 180 12.74 -27.34 15.39
CA ASP A 180 13.65 -28.22 14.66
C ASP A 180 14.76 -28.80 15.55
N GLY A 181 14.73 -28.51 16.86
CA GLY A 181 15.71 -28.99 17.83
C GLY A 181 17.09 -28.31 17.75
N THR A 182 17.27 -27.33 16.86
CA THR A 182 18.55 -26.63 16.66
C THR A 182 18.68 -25.35 17.49
N GLY A 183 17.64 -24.97 18.24
CA GLY A 183 17.58 -23.69 18.95
C GLY A 183 17.47 -22.48 18.02
N ARG A 184 17.06 -22.71 16.77
CA ARG A 184 16.88 -21.69 15.74
C ARG A 184 15.63 -20.87 16.02
N ARG A 185 15.78 -19.55 15.91
CA ARG A 185 14.72 -18.57 16.05
C ARG A 185 14.38 -17.93 14.73
N VAL A 186 13.11 -17.64 14.53
CA VAL A 186 12.62 -16.81 13.45
C VAL A 186 12.09 -15.52 14.03
N LYS A 187 12.58 -14.42 13.49
CA LYS A 187 12.03 -13.08 13.70
C LYS A 187 11.28 -12.66 12.46
N ALA A 188 9.98 -12.46 12.59
CA ALA A 188 9.11 -11.94 11.54
C ALA A 188 8.80 -10.47 11.83
N ASP A 189 9.28 -9.59 10.96
CA ASP A 189 8.86 -8.18 10.92
C ASP A 189 7.81 -8.01 9.83
N ARG A 190 6.67 -7.41 10.17
CA ARG A 190 5.53 -7.26 9.27
C ARG A 190 5.05 -5.82 9.29
N TYR A 191 4.82 -5.28 8.10
CA TYR A 191 4.19 -3.98 7.91
C TYR A 191 2.92 -4.21 7.11
N ALA A 192 1.85 -3.57 7.56
CA ALA A 192 0.59 -3.57 6.88
C ALA A 192 -0.01 -2.17 6.90
N ILE A 193 -0.76 -1.86 5.85
CA ILE A 193 -1.55 -0.64 5.72
C ILE A 193 -2.99 -1.03 5.49
N GLY A 194 -3.90 -0.29 6.10
CA GLY A 194 -5.34 -0.45 5.91
C GLY A 194 -6.07 0.85 6.18
N GLY A 195 -7.39 0.83 6.11
CA GLY A 195 -8.22 1.99 6.42
C GLY A 195 -9.40 2.16 5.47
N ALA A 196 -9.88 3.39 5.37
CA ALA A 196 -11.01 3.74 4.52
C ALA A 196 -10.53 3.93 3.08
N THR A 197 -10.49 2.85 2.30
CA THR A 197 -10.09 2.87 0.88
C THR A 197 -10.96 3.84 0.09
N THR A 198 -10.35 4.60 -0.83
CA THR A 198 -11.11 5.48 -1.73
C THR A 198 -12.07 4.65 -2.58
N ILE A 199 -13.36 5.01 -2.58
CA ILE A 199 -14.33 4.29 -3.42
C ILE A 199 -14.08 4.60 -4.90
N ALA A 200 -14.46 3.67 -5.78
CA ALA A 200 -14.20 3.80 -7.22
C ALA A 200 -14.70 5.12 -7.83
N GLY A 201 -15.88 5.59 -7.43
CA GLY A 201 -16.47 6.84 -7.92
C GLY A 201 -15.75 8.12 -7.43
N ASP A 202 -14.92 8.01 -6.39
CA ASP A 202 -14.14 9.13 -5.86
C ASP A 202 -12.70 9.14 -6.38
N LEU A 203 -12.22 8.07 -7.00
CA LEU A 203 -10.86 8.02 -7.53
C LEU A 203 -10.71 9.01 -8.70
N PRO A 204 -9.66 9.85 -8.71
CA PRO A 204 -9.35 10.65 -9.89
C PRO A 204 -9.12 9.73 -11.10
N SER A 205 -9.73 10.04 -12.23
CA SER A 205 -9.59 9.26 -13.47
C SER A 205 -8.47 9.76 -14.37
N SER A 206 -7.92 10.94 -14.10
CA SER A 206 -6.85 11.58 -14.87
C SER A 206 -6.16 12.66 -14.05
N GLY A 207 -5.02 13.13 -14.57
CA GLY A 207 -4.28 14.24 -14.01
C GLY A 207 -3.22 13.81 -13.01
N GLN A 208 -2.31 14.75 -12.74
CA GLN A 208 -1.18 14.56 -11.86
C GLN A 208 -1.47 15.14 -10.48
N VAL A 209 -1.14 14.37 -9.45
CA VAL A 209 -1.36 14.74 -8.04
C VAL A 209 -0.07 14.57 -7.26
N GLY A 210 0.36 15.63 -6.57
CA GLY A 210 1.50 15.57 -5.65
C GLY A 210 1.13 14.93 -4.33
N TYR A 211 2.06 14.14 -3.78
CA TYR A 211 1.97 13.52 -2.46
C TYR A 211 3.27 13.75 -1.69
N ARG A 212 3.14 14.12 -0.42
CA ARG A 212 4.23 14.12 0.55
C ARG A 212 4.24 12.80 1.31
N PHE A 213 5.22 11.96 1.02
CA PHE A 213 5.44 10.66 1.63
C PHE A 213 6.26 10.74 2.90
N THR A 214 5.90 9.92 3.88
CA THR A 214 6.73 9.56 5.03
C THR A 214 7.03 8.06 4.97
N ALA A 215 8.29 7.68 5.14
CA ALA A 215 8.71 6.28 5.17
C ALA A 215 9.08 5.81 6.58
N ILE A 216 8.75 4.55 6.89
CA ILE A 216 9.28 3.81 8.05
C ILE A 216 9.58 2.39 7.60
N SER A 217 10.70 1.83 8.07
CA SER A 217 11.04 0.44 7.78
C SER A 217 11.84 -0.20 8.92
N THR A 218 12.17 -1.48 8.77
CA THR A 218 13.15 -2.18 9.60
C THR A 218 14.58 -1.75 9.27
N SER A 219 15.52 -2.09 10.17
CA SER A 219 16.96 -1.87 9.93
C SER A 219 17.42 -2.56 8.63
N PRO A 220 18.22 -1.87 7.79
CA PRO A 220 18.96 -2.47 6.68
C PRO A 220 20.26 -3.17 7.10
N THR A 221 20.66 -3.01 8.36
CA THR A 221 21.93 -3.52 8.90
C THR A 221 21.70 -4.46 10.08
N ARG A 222 22.59 -5.44 10.22
CA ARG A 222 22.53 -6.45 11.28
C ARG A 222 22.86 -5.90 12.66
N ASP A 223 23.47 -4.72 12.73
CA ASP A 223 24.07 -4.15 13.96
C ASP A 223 23.05 -3.50 14.91
N GLY A 224 21.74 -3.71 14.68
CA GLY A 224 20.68 -3.13 15.51
C GLY A 224 20.46 -1.62 15.30
N ALA A 225 20.96 -1.07 14.20
CA ALA A 225 20.76 0.32 13.82
C ALA A 225 19.30 0.64 13.44
N GLY A 226 18.98 1.92 13.28
CA GLY A 226 17.64 2.36 12.90
C GLY A 226 17.23 1.86 11.52
N GLY A 227 15.93 1.78 11.28
CA GLY A 227 15.38 1.56 9.94
C GLY A 227 15.59 2.73 9.01
N PHE A 228 15.22 2.57 7.74
CA PHE A 228 15.08 3.72 6.86
C PHE A 228 13.86 4.56 7.25
N GLY A 229 14.04 5.87 7.18
CA GLY A 229 12.99 6.87 7.20
C GLY A 229 13.28 7.98 6.18
N THR A 230 12.24 8.69 5.77
CA THR A 230 12.36 9.87 4.90
C THR A 230 11.08 10.68 4.90
N THR A 231 11.18 11.91 4.43
CA THR A 231 10.06 12.68 3.89
C THR A 231 10.40 13.08 2.47
N ALA A 232 9.53 12.76 1.50
CA ALA A 232 9.76 13.06 0.09
C ALA A 232 8.47 13.43 -0.63
N ASP A 233 8.55 14.35 -1.58
CA ASP A 233 7.43 14.71 -2.45
C ASP A 233 7.53 13.92 -3.76
N ALA A 234 6.43 13.33 -4.22
CA ALA A 234 6.37 12.65 -5.52
C ALA A 234 5.00 12.86 -6.18
N VAL A 235 4.96 12.73 -7.51
CA VAL A 235 3.76 12.95 -8.31
C VAL A 235 3.20 11.61 -8.79
N PHE A 236 1.90 11.42 -8.62
CA PHE A 236 1.15 10.28 -9.14
C PHE A 236 0.26 10.74 -10.30
N ASP A 237 0.36 10.08 -11.45
CA ASP A 237 -0.48 10.36 -12.62
C ASP A 237 -1.64 9.36 -12.69
N PHE A 238 -2.85 9.83 -12.40
CA PHE A 238 -4.06 9.00 -12.41
C PHE A 238 -4.53 8.64 -13.83
N GLY A 239 -4.02 9.32 -14.86
CA GLY A 239 -4.28 8.95 -16.26
C GLY A 239 -3.38 7.82 -16.74
N ALA A 240 -2.29 7.53 -16.02
CA ALA A 240 -1.33 6.50 -16.39
C ALA A 240 -1.65 5.17 -15.69
N THR A 241 -1.72 4.09 -16.46
CA THR A 241 -1.82 2.73 -15.90
C THR A 241 -0.52 2.28 -15.25
N ASN A 242 0.63 2.82 -15.69
CA ASN A 242 1.93 2.53 -15.11
C ASN A 242 2.53 3.82 -14.54
N PHE A 243 3.17 3.73 -13.37
CA PHE A 243 3.79 4.88 -12.73
C PHE A 243 5.20 4.55 -12.23
N VAL A 244 5.97 5.61 -11.97
CA VAL A 244 7.30 5.56 -11.36
C VAL A 244 7.33 6.55 -10.21
N LEU A 245 7.72 6.09 -9.01
CA LEU A 245 8.01 6.96 -7.87
C LEU A 245 9.47 6.79 -7.46
N ASP A 246 10.20 7.89 -7.35
CA ASP A 246 11.58 7.91 -6.85
C ASP A 246 11.59 8.51 -5.44
N LEU A 247 12.05 7.73 -4.45
CA LEU A 247 11.99 8.09 -3.03
C LEU A 247 13.35 7.90 -2.36
N PRO A 248 13.99 8.98 -1.87
CA PRO A 248 15.24 8.86 -1.11
C PRO A 248 14.94 8.26 0.26
N LEU A 249 15.57 7.15 0.62
CA LEU A 249 15.50 6.53 1.95
C LEU A 249 16.81 6.74 2.70
N VAL A 250 16.72 7.16 3.97
CA VAL A 250 17.89 7.43 4.83
C VAL A 250 17.76 6.64 6.12
N GLN A 251 18.84 5.97 6.52
CA GLN A 251 18.88 5.24 7.78
C GLN A 251 18.83 6.22 8.96
N GLY A 252 17.87 6.04 9.88
CA GLY A 252 17.58 7.03 10.93
C GLY A 252 18.61 7.10 12.06
N SER A 253 19.33 6.01 12.33
CA SER A 253 20.41 5.98 13.32
C SER A 253 21.42 4.90 12.94
N THR A 254 22.65 5.04 13.43
CA THR A 254 23.72 4.05 13.27
C THR A 254 24.28 3.66 14.63
N VAL A 255 24.79 2.44 14.73
CA VAL A 255 25.51 1.94 15.92
C VAL A 255 27.00 1.93 15.59
N GLY A 256 27.85 2.29 16.56
CA GLY A 256 29.30 2.17 16.41
C GLY A 256 29.97 3.23 15.51
N GLY A 257 29.33 4.38 15.26
CA GLY A 257 29.92 5.47 14.49
C GLY A 257 29.90 5.28 12.96
N ASN A 258 29.20 4.25 12.47
CA ASN A 258 29.01 4.02 11.04
C ASN A 258 28.24 5.16 10.38
N GLN A 259 28.51 5.41 9.10
CA GLN A 259 27.76 6.39 8.32
C GLN A 259 26.36 5.86 7.99
N PRO A 260 25.29 6.69 8.06
CA PRO A 260 23.95 6.26 7.69
C PRO A 260 23.89 5.76 6.25
N VAL A 261 23.24 4.62 6.03
CA VAL A 261 22.95 4.13 4.68
C VAL A 261 21.94 5.06 4.03
N ARG A 262 22.24 5.49 2.80
CA ARG A 262 21.34 6.29 1.95
C ARG A 262 21.15 5.54 0.64
N ILE A 263 19.89 5.39 0.23
CA ILE A 263 19.53 4.76 -1.04
C ILE A 263 18.40 5.56 -1.67
N ASN A 264 18.30 5.55 -2.99
CA ASN A 264 17.11 6.00 -3.70
C ASN A 264 16.32 4.75 -4.10
N VAL A 265 15.08 4.63 -3.64
CA VAL A 265 14.19 3.54 -4.04
C VAL A 265 13.27 4.03 -5.15
N ARG A 266 13.34 3.35 -6.29
CA ARG A 266 12.45 3.50 -7.43
C ARG A 266 11.37 2.44 -7.39
N LEU A 267 10.13 2.88 -7.29
CA LEU A 267 8.94 2.04 -7.37
C LEU A 267 8.37 2.12 -8.79
N ARG A 268 8.27 0.98 -9.47
CA ARG A 268 7.61 0.86 -10.77
C ARG A 268 6.41 -0.06 -10.63
N GLY A 269 5.21 0.45 -10.86
CA GLY A 269 4.00 -0.32 -10.65
C GLY A 269 2.89 -0.05 -11.63
N THR A 270 1.87 -0.89 -11.53
CA THR A 270 0.64 -0.81 -12.30
C THR A 270 -0.49 -0.39 -11.37
N TYR A 271 -1.23 0.65 -11.77
CA TYR A 271 -2.39 1.18 -11.08
C TYR A 271 -3.69 0.62 -11.65
N VAL A 272 -4.62 0.25 -10.77
CA VAL A 272 -5.95 -0.29 -11.12
C VAL A 272 -7.01 0.74 -10.71
N PRO A 273 -7.47 1.61 -11.63
CA PRO A 273 -8.38 2.71 -11.31
C PRO A 273 -9.71 2.28 -10.70
N SER A 274 -10.19 1.07 -10.99
CA SER A 274 -11.46 0.58 -10.44
C SER A 274 -11.40 0.24 -8.95
N THR A 275 -10.20 -0.01 -8.41
CA THR A 275 -10.01 -0.42 -7.01
C THR A 275 -9.13 0.55 -6.22
N GLY A 276 -8.44 1.46 -6.91
CA GLY A 276 -7.46 2.34 -6.29
C GLY A 276 -6.19 1.60 -5.84
N ARG A 277 -6.02 0.33 -6.21
CA ARG A 277 -4.88 -0.50 -5.82
C ARG A 277 -3.76 -0.41 -6.84
N PHE A 278 -2.55 -0.72 -6.38
CA PHE A 278 -1.38 -0.83 -7.23
C PHE A 278 -0.34 -1.77 -6.62
N GLU A 279 0.48 -2.35 -7.49
CA GLU A 279 1.59 -3.23 -7.12
C GLU A 279 2.69 -3.17 -8.16
N GLY A 280 3.89 -3.62 -7.79
CA GLY A 280 5.02 -3.65 -8.71
C GLY A 280 6.35 -3.96 -8.07
N THR A 281 7.41 -3.50 -8.73
CA THR A 281 8.81 -3.75 -8.34
C THR A 281 9.42 -2.53 -7.67
N ALA A 282 10.25 -2.78 -6.65
CA ALA A 282 11.09 -1.79 -6.01
C ALA A 282 12.56 -2.08 -6.36
N GLU A 283 13.29 -1.09 -6.88
CA GLU A 283 14.72 -1.20 -7.19
C GLU A 283 15.45 0.02 -6.63
N SER A 284 16.71 -0.15 -6.22
CA SER A 284 17.55 0.98 -5.85
C SER A 284 18.63 1.19 -6.91
N PRO A 285 18.60 2.29 -7.70
CA PRO A 285 19.58 2.51 -8.76
C PRO A 285 21.02 2.71 -8.24
N ASP A 286 21.17 3.06 -6.97
CA ASP A 286 22.42 3.35 -6.29
C ASP A 286 22.88 2.23 -5.33
N SER A 287 22.21 1.07 -5.34
CA SER A 287 22.61 -0.09 -4.53
C SER A 287 22.17 -1.42 -5.17
N ASP A 288 22.35 -2.53 -4.46
CA ASP A 288 21.91 -3.87 -4.88
C ASP A 288 20.54 -4.26 -4.29
N TYR A 289 19.79 -3.30 -3.73
CA TYR A 289 18.45 -3.54 -3.21
C TYR A 289 17.42 -3.72 -4.34
N THR A 290 16.70 -4.84 -4.30
CA THR A 290 15.59 -5.14 -5.22
C THR A 290 14.44 -5.82 -4.47
N GLY A 291 13.21 -5.72 -4.96
CA GLY A 291 12.07 -6.40 -4.39
C GLY A 291 10.74 -5.92 -4.94
N THR A 292 9.70 -5.93 -4.11
CA THR A 292 8.31 -5.69 -4.50
C THR A 292 7.61 -4.71 -3.57
N PHE A 293 6.53 -4.12 -4.06
CA PHE A 293 5.66 -3.27 -3.26
C PHE A 293 4.20 -3.45 -3.66
N ALA A 294 3.30 -3.11 -2.75
CA ALA A 294 1.87 -3.06 -2.97
C ALA A 294 1.27 -1.88 -2.20
N GLY A 295 0.17 -1.34 -2.69
CA GLY A 295 -0.47 -0.20 -2.05
C GLY A 295 -1.88 0.10 -2.55
N ALA A 296 -2.47 1.14 -1.97
CA ALA A 296 -3.80 1.62 -2.33
C ALA A 296 -3.97 3.11 -2.02
N MET A 297 -5.03 3.66 -2.61
CA MET A 297 -5.55 5.00 -2.31
C MET A 297 -6.57 4.95 -1.17
N PHE A 298 -6.53 5.95 -0.31
CA PHE A 298 -7.36 6.05 0.88
C PHE A 298 -7.99 7.44 1.02
N GLY A 299 -9.18 7.46 1.63
CA GLY A 299 -9.96 8.66 1.91
C GLY A 299 -10.64 9.25 0.67
N PRO A 300 -11.36 10.36 0.83
CA PRO A 300 -12.04 11.03 -0.27
C PRO A 300 -11.05 11.50 -1.32
N ARG A 301 -11.35 11.28 -2.61
CA ARG A 301 -10.55 11.77 -3.76
C ARG A 301 -9.07 11.39 -3.70
N ALA A 302 -8.78 10.20 -3.22
CA ALA A 302 -7.41 9.69 -3.02
C ALA A 302 -6.53 10.67 -2.22
N ARG A 303 -7.09 11.31 -1.18
CA ARG A 303 -6.37 12.28 -0.34
C ARG A 303 -5.13 11.67 0.31
N GLN A 304 -5.11 10.36 0.52
CA GLN A 304 -3.96 9.65 1.05
C GLN A 304 -3.60 8.45 0.19
N ILE A 305 -2.32 8.09 0.20
CA ILE A 305 -1.77 6.90 -0.46
C ILE A 305 -0.99 6.10 0.57
N GLY A 306 -1.18 4.79 0.59
CA GLY A 306 -0.41 3.88 1.43
C GLY A 306 0.33 2.88 0.57
N ILE A 307 1.59 2.61 0.91
CA ILE A 307 2.43 1.59 0.27
C ILE A 307 3.10 0.74 1.36
N VAL A 308 3.21 -0.56 1.13
CA VAL A 308 4.13 -1.43 1.84
C VAL A 308 5.13 -2.02 0.85
N PHE A 309 6.36 -2.21 1.27
CA PHE A 309 7.43 -2.70 0.40
C PHE A 309 8.32 -3.70 1.12
N VAL A 310 8.92 -4.59 0.33
CA VAL A 310 10.05 -5.42 0.73
C VAL A 310 11.16 -5.24 -0.28
N ILE A 311 12.36 -4.91 0.20
CA ILE A 311 13.57 -4.86 -0.61
C ILE A 311 14.65 -5.71 0.06
N GLY A 312 15.37 -6.50 -0.73
CA GLY A 312 16.48 -7.34 -0.28
C GLY A 312 17.73 -7.04 -1.08
N SER A 313 18.88 -7.33 -0.48
CA SER A 313 20.19 -7.20 -1.11
C SER A 313 20.96 -8.51 -0.85
N PRO A 314 21.69 -9.07 -1.84
CA PRO A 314 22.51 -10.26 -1.62
C PRO A 314 23.60 -10.06 -0.55
N THR A 315 24.02 -8.81 -0.34
CA THR A 315 25.11 -8.46 0.58
C THR A 315 24.63 -7.90 1.91
N ARG A 316 23.35 -7.50 2.00
CA ARG A 316 22.77 -6.84 3.17
C ARG A 316 21.49 -7.52 3.66
N GLN A 317 20.89 -6.96 4.69
CA GLN A 317 19.66 -7.48 5.26
C GLN A 317 18.46 -7.04 4.42
N SER A 318 17.49 -7.94 4.23
CA SER A 318 16.17 -7.57 3.72
C SER A 318 15.48 -6.59 4.66
N VAL A 319 14.84 -5.60 4.04
CA VAL A 319 14.10 -4.52 4.68
C VAL A 319 12.64 -4.63 4.27
N VAL A 320 11.77 -4.47 5.27
CA VAL A 320 10.34 -4.31 5.07
C VAL A 320 9.94 -2.97 5.66
N GLY A 321 9.01 -2.28 5.01
CA GLY A 321 8.54 -1.00 5.48
C GLY A 321 7.22 -0.57 4.86
N SER A 322 6.85 0.65 5.21
CA SER A 322 5.67 1.33 4.70
C SER A 322 6.01 2.76 4.27
N LEU A 323 5.25 3.26 3.30
CA LEU A 323 5.21 4.66 2.90
C LEU A 323 3.76 5.13 3.06
N THR A 324 3.57 6.31 3.64
CA THR A 324 2.25 6.97 3.67
C THR A 324 2.38 8.35 3.07
N GLY A 325 1.62 8.64 2.03
CA GLY A 325 1.60 9.93 1.36
C GLY A 325 0.33 10.70 1.68
N LEU A 326 0.47 11.99 1.98
CA LEU A 326 -0.64 12.95 2.03
C LEU A 326 -0.61 13.79 0.75
N ARG A 327 -1.76 13.95 0.10
CA ARG A 327 -1.91 14.84 -1.05
C ARG A 327 -1.50 16.28 -0.68
N SER A 328 -0.58 16.86 -1.45
CA SER A 328 -0.06 18.22 -1.29
C SER A 328 -0.83 19.24 -2.13
#